data_AF-A0A5S3VCX5-F1
#
_entry.id   AF-A0A5S3VCX5-F1
#
_cell.length_a   1.000
_cell.length_b   1.000
_cell.length_c   1.000
_cell.angle_alpha   90.00
_cell.angle_beta   90.00
_cell.angle_gamma   90.00
#
_symmetry.space_group_name_H-M   'P 1'
#
loop_
_entity.id
_entity.type
_entity.pdbx_description
1 polymer ?
#
loop_
_entity_poly.entity_id
_entity_poly.type
_entity_poly.pdbx_seq_one_letter_code
_entity_poly.pdbx_strand_id
1 'polypeptide(L)'
;MELSQDTPLSLPLFLLNDEIESRDIESPDVVLNVVLDETLLANLCQNPSTEQSVSITLEQYQLEVLTSAFSGLLESSHQAQLLLNHGPVLSAVLSNDAEQMFISPPMEMMPTFDLGEEVGEE
;
A
#
# COMPACT_ATOMS: atom_id res chain seq x y z
N MET A 1 8.73 -0.89 8.83
CA MET A 1 8.99 0.31 8.00
C MET A 1 8.61 1.52 8.83
N GLU A 2 9.41 2.59 8.79
CA GLU A 2 9.10 3.86 9.46
C GLU A 2 8.19 4.70 8.55
N LEU A 3 7.17 5.38 9.10
CA LEU A 3 6.23 6.19 8.32
C LEU A 3 6.32 7.65 8.76
N SER A 4 6.78 8.51 7.86
CA SER A 4 6.81 9.96 8.07
C SER A 4 6.26 10.68 6.83
N GLN A 5 5.97 11.97 6.96
CA GLN A 5 5.51 12.77 5.83
C GLN A 5 6.55 12.76 4.72
N ASP A 6 6.08 12.74 3.47
CA ASP A 6 6.90 12.68 2.26
C ASP A 6 7.73 11.39 2.15
N THR A 7 7.42 10.37 2.97
CA THR A 7 8.03 9.04 2.82
C THR A 7 7.43 8.33 1.61
N PRO A 8 8.25 7.84 0.67
CA PRO A 8 7.77 6.97 -0.38
C PRO A 8 7.45 5.58 0.21
N LEU A 9 6.23 5.13 -0.02
CA LEU A 9 5.78 3.78 0.27
C LEU A 9 5.65 2.99 -1.03
N SER A 10 6.39 1.89 -1.11
CA SER A 10 6.37 0.97 -2.24
C SER A 10 5.76 -0.37 -1.81
N LEU A 11 4.70 -0.80 -2.50
CA LEU A 11 3.97 -2.03 -2.21
C LEU A 11 4.05 -2.98 -3.41
N PRO A 12 4.57 -4.20 -3.24
CA PRO A 12 4.63 -5.18 -4.32
C PRO A 12 3.22 -5.73 -4.61
N LEU A 13 2.81 -5.70 -5.87
CA LEU A 13 1.51 -6.17 -6.32
C LEU A 13 1.65 -7.41 -7.19
N PHE A 14 0.76 -8.37 -6.95
CA PHE A 14 0.67 -9.64 -7.65
C PHE A 14 -0.73 -9.78 -8.25
N LEU A 15 -0.81 -10.31 -9.47
CA LEU A 15 -2.11 -10.61 -10.08
C LEU A 15 -2.87 -11.62 -9.20
N LEU A 16 -4.09 -11.26 -8.80
CA LEU A 16 -4.97 -12.15 -8.06
C LEU A 16 -5.58 -13.17 -9.03
N ASN A 17 -5.02 -14.38 -9.02
CA ASN A 17 -5.47 -15.53 -9.80
C ASN A 17 -5.30 -16.84 -9.00
N ASP A 18 -5.62 -17.97 -9.61
CA ASP A 18 -5.52 -19.29 -8.97
C ASP A 18 -4.08 -19.71 -8.63
N GLU A 19 -3.06 -19.01 -9.15
CA GLU A 19 -1.64 -19.32 -8.94
C GLU A 19 -1.01 -18.49 -7.81
N ILE A 20 -1.76 -17.57 -7.20
CA ILE A 20 -1.25 -16.58 -6.23
C ILE A 20 -0.49 -17.23 -5.06
N GLU A 21 -0.96 -18.37 -4.55
CA GLU A 21 -0.34 -19.07 -3.42
C GLU A 21 1.04 -19.69 -3.77
N SER A 22 1.31 -19.88 -5.06
CA SER A 22 2.58 -20.45 -5.57
C SER A 22 3.54 -19.37 -6.07
N ARG A 23 3.16 -18.09 -5.99
CA ARG A 23 3.98 -16.97 -6.47
C ARG A 23 5.20 -16.76 -5.59
N ASP A 24 6.31 -16.45 -6.23
CA ASP A 24 7.49 -15.96 -5.55
C ASP A 24 7.28 -14.51 -5.11
N ILE A 25 7.40 -14.27 -3.80
CA ILE A 25 7.21 -12.95 -3.19
C ILE A 25 8.30 -11.95 -3.62
N GLU A 26 9.46 -12.43 -4.06
CA GLU A 26 10.55 -11.58 -4.54
C GLU A 26 10.35 -11.15 -6.00
N SER A 27 9.33 -11.68 -6.67
CA SER A 27 9.02 -11.44 -8.09
C SER A 27 7.61 -10.86 -8.30
N PRO A 28 7.35 -9.59 -7.88
CA PRO A 28 6.07 -8.94 -8.09
C PRO A 28 5.81 -8.62 -9.57
N ASP A 29 4.54 -8.50 -9.94
CA ASP A 29 4.13 -8.16 -11.30
C ASP A 29 4.18 -6.64 -11.55
N VAL A 30 3.78 -5.89 -10.53
CA VAL A 30 3.69 -4.42 -10.51
C VAL A 30 4.13 -3.93 -9.13
N VAL A 31 4.69 -2.73 -9.04
CA VAL A 31 4.94 -2.04 -7.77
C VAL A 31 4.08 -0.78 -7.72
N LEU A 32 3.30 -0.65 -6.65
CA LEU A 32 2.56 0.57 -6.34
C LEU A 32 3.43 1.49 -5.50
N ASN A 33 3.68 2.69 -5.99
CA ASN A 33 4.45 3.73 -5.32
C ASN A 33 3.52 4.89 -4.94
N VAL A 34 3.48 5.23 -3.66
CA VAL A 34 2.70 6.36 -3.14
C VAL A 34 3.55 7.19 -2.20
N VAL A 35 3.42 8.51 -2.26
CA VAL A 35 4.06 9.40 -1.28
C VAL A 35 3.06 9.63 -0.15
N LEU A 36 3.49 9.41 1.09
CA LEU A 36 2.64 9.57 2.26
C LEU A 36 2.47 11.05 2.59
N ASP A 37 1.33 11.62 2.19
CA ASP A 37 0.91 12.95 2.63
C ASP A 37 0.30 12.92 4.04
N GLU A 38 0.04 14.11 4.61
CA GLU A 38 -0.54 14.26 5.95
C GLU A 38 -1.90 13.55 6.09
N THR A 39 -2.73 13.58 5.03
CA THR A 39 -4.06 12.97 5.06
C THR A 39 -3.94 11.45 5.07
N LEU A 40 -3.08 10.89 4.23
CA LEU A 40 -2.83 9.47 4.15
C LEU A 40 -2.22 8.95 5.45
N LEU A 41 -1.25 9.67 6.03
CA LEU A 41 -0.67 9.33 7.33
C LEU A 41 -1.72 9.33 8.45
N ALA A 42 -2.56 10.35 8.52
CA ALA A 42 -3.64 10.40 9.50
C ALA A 42 -4.59 9.20 9.37
N ASN A 43 -4.86 8.74 8.14
CA ASN A 43 -5.66 7.54 7.91
C ASN A 43 -4.91 6.25 8.31
N LEU A 44 -3.60 6.16 8.06
CA LEU A 44 -2.77 5.01 8.43
C LEU A 44 -2.56 4.88 9.95
N CYS A 45 -2.68 5.97 10.69
CA CYS A 45 -2.63 5.98 12.16
C CYS A 45 -3.91 5.49 12.83
N GLN A 46 -4.96 5.19 12.07
CA GLN A 46 -6.17 4.60 12.64
C GLN A 46 -5.86 3.19 13.16
N ASN A 47 -6.38 2.85 14.34
CA ASN A 47 -6.29 1.50 14.89
C ASN A 47 -7.67 0.84 14.80
N PRO A 48 -8.08 0.33 13.63
CA PRO A 48 -9.36 -0.32 13.48
C PRO A 48 -9.46 -1.52 14.41
N SER A 49 -10.67 -1.79 14.91
CA SER A 49 -10.95 -2.98 15.73
C SER A 49 -10.66 -4.26 14.94
N THR A 50 -10.48 -5.40 15.62
CA THR A 50 -10.15 -6.69 14.96
C THR A 50 -11.16 -7.14 13.89
N GLU A 51 -12.40 -6.67 13.96
CA GLU A 51 -13.47 -6.99 13.00
C GLU A 51 -13.68 -5.89 11.93
N GLN A 52 -12.83 -4.86 11.93
CA GLN A 52 -12.94 -3.70 11.04
C GLN A 52 -11.72 -3.58 10.13
N SER A 53 -11.97 -3.15 8.90
CA SER A 53 -10.94 -2.70 7.97
C SER A 53 -11.31 -1.31 7.45
N VAL A 54 -10.29 -0.49 7.23
CA VAL A 54 -10.43 0.84 6.63
C VAL A 54 -9.89 0.77 5.21
N SER A 55 -10.72 1.10 4.23
CA SER A 55 -10.28 1.27 2.84
C SER A 55 -9.99 2.74 2.57
N ILE A 56 -8.81 3.02 2.03
CA ILE A 56 -8.33 4.37 1.71
C ILE A 56 -8.06 4.41 0.21
N THR A 57 -8.91 5.11 -0.54
CA THR A 57 -8.68 5.31 -1.98
C THR A 57 -7.50 6.25 -2.20
N LEU A 58 -6.59 5.86 -3.08
CA LEU A 58 -5.44 6.68 -3.46
C LEU A 58 -5.80 7.55 -4.66
N GLU A 59 -5.70 8.87 -4.49
CA GLU A 59 -5.88 9.82 -5.60
C GLU A 59 -4.59 10.00 -6.41
N GLN A 60 -3.44 9.86 -5.77
CA GLN A 60 -2.12 10.07 -6.39
C GLN A 60 -1.20 8.89 -6.06
N TYR A 61 -0.73 8.22 -7.10
CA TYR A 61 0.21 7.11 -7.01
C TYR A 61 0.88 6.90 -8.36
N GLN A 62 1.96 6.11 -8.37
CA GLN A 62 2.67 5.69 -9.56
C GLN A 62 2.74 4.16 -9.59
N LEU A 63 2.69 3.59 -10.79
CA LEU A 63 2.86 2.16 -11.00
C LEU A 63 4.16 1.91 -11.74
N GLU A 64 4.92 0.93 -11.27
CA GLU A 64 6.08 0.39 -11.98
C GLU A 64 5.73 -1.04 -12.41
N VAL A 65 5.66 -1.28 -13.72
CA VAL A 65 5.33 -2.60 -14.26
C VAL A 65 6.63 -3.39 -14.47
N LEU A 66 6.75 -4.51 -13.76
CA LEU A 66 7.93 -5.40 -13.85
C LEU A 66 7.71 -6.53 -14.84
N THR A 67 6.47 -6.99 -14.99
CA THR A 67 6.09 -8.03 -15.94
C THR A 67 5.51 -7.40 -17.22
N SER A 68 6.18 -7.60 -18.36
CA SER A 68 5.79 -7.00 -19.66
C SER A 68 4.37 -7.37 -20.14
N ALA A 69 3.80 -8.48 -19.65
CA ALA A 69 2.41 -8.85 -19.91
C ALA A 69 1.41 -7.80 -19.41
N PHE A 70 1.79 -6.96 -18.45
CA PHE A 70 0.93 -5.93 -17.85
C PHE A 70 1.30 -4.51 -18.28
N SER A 71 2.13 -4.32 -19.31
CA SER A 71 2.51 -2.96 -19.77
C SER A 71 1.30 -2.10 -20.16
N GLY A 72 0.23 -2.72 -20.65
CA GLY A 72 -1.03 -2.01 -20.96
C GLY A 72 -1.74 -1.43 -19.73
N LEU A 73 -1.37 -1.85 -18.52
CA LEU A 73 -1.94 -1.31 -17.28
C LEU A 73 -1.71 0.20 -17.17
N LEU A 74 -0.53 0.69 -17.56
CA LEU A 74 -0.16 2.12 -17.50
C LEU A 74 -0.96 3.01 -18.44
N GLU A 75 -1.57 2.42 -19.48
CA GLU A 75 -2.39 3.14 -20.46
C GLU A 75 -3.90 2.97 -20.21
N SER A 76 -4.27 2.14 -19.24
CA SER A 76 -5.65 1.85 -18.86
C SER A 76 -6.10 2.67 -17.65
N SER A 77 -7.41 2.84 -17.48
CA SER A 77 -7.91 3.33 -16.20
C SER A 77 -7.69 2.28 -15.12
N HIS A 78 -7.21 2.73 -13.97
CA HIS A 78 -6.98 1.90 -12.81
C HIS A 78 -7.25 2.67 -11.53
N GLN A 79 -7.60 1.96 -10.47
CA GLN A 79 -7.85 2.52 -9.14
C GLN A 79 -7.09 1.71 -8.09
N ALA A 80 -6.31 2.41 -7.27
CA ALA A 80 -5.58 1.85 -6.14
C ALA A 80 -6.26 2.22 -4.82
N GLN A 81 -6.28 1.26 -3.90
CA GLN A 81 -6.77 1.43 -2.54
C GLN A 81 -5.78 0.79 -1.56
N LEU A 82 -5.61 1.42 -0.40
CA LEU A 82 -4.95 0.80 0.74
C LEU A 82 -6.00 0.22 1.69
N LEU A 83 -5.72 -0.96 2.23
CA LEU A 83 -6.52 -1.63 3.24
C LEU A 83 -5.74 -1.66 4.55
N LEU A 84 -6.24 -0.95 5.54
CA LEU A 84 -5.70 -0.94 6.89
C LEU A 84 -6.53 -1.87 7.78
N ASN A 85 -5.87 -2.88 8.35
CA ASN A 85 -6.46 -3.84 9.27
C ASN A 85 -5.87 -3.68 10.68
N HIS A 86 -6.54 -4.26 11.67
CA HIS A 86 -6.10 -4.27 13.06
C HIS A 86 -4.67 -4.83 13.20
N GLY A 87 -3.83 -4.19 14.00
CA GLY A 87 -2.43 -4.62 14.18
C GLY A 87 -1.46 -3.91 13.24
N PRO A 88 -1.62 -2.59 13.07
CA PRO A 88 -1.29 -1.78 11.87
C PRO A 88 -0.85 -2.58 10.64
N VAL A 89 -1.72 -3.46 10.14
CA VAL A 89 -1.41 -4.25 8.95
C VAL A 89 -1.95 -3.52 7.72
N LEU A 90 -1.05 -3.18 6.80
CA LEU A 90 -1.40 -2.52 5.54
C LEU A 90 -1.29 -3.50 4.38
N SER A 91 -2.28 -3.48 3.50
CA SER A 91 -2.16 -4.03 2.15
C SER A 91 -2.72 -3.03 1.14
N ALA A 92 -2.57 -3.35 -0.13
CA ALA A 92 -3.03 -2.57 -1.26
C ALA A 92 -3.72 -3.46 -2.28
N VAL A 93 -4.72 -2.88 -2.92
CA VAL A 93 -5.47 -3.47 -4.03
C VAL A 93 -5.44 -2.49 -5.19
N LEU A 94 -5.13 -3.00 -6.38
CA LEU A 94 -5.25 -2.28 -7.65
C LEU A 94 -6.25 -3.01 -8.53
N SER A 95 -7.23 -2.31 -9.06
CA SER A 95 -8.18 -2.83 -10.04
C SER A 95 -8.15 -2.01 -11.31
N ASN A 96 -8.28 -2.66 -12.47
CA ASN A 96 -8.40 -2.00 -13.76
C ASN A 96 -9.74 -2.30 -14.45
N ASP A 97 -10.00 -1.62 -15.57
CA ASP A 97 -11.23 -1.80 -16.36
C ASP A 97 -11.36 -3.18 -17.02
N ALA A 98 -10.26 -3.95 -17.08
CA ALA A 98 -10.25 -5.32 -17.60
C ALA A 98 -10.62 -6.36 -16.53
N GLU A 99 -11.19 -5.92 -15.40
CA GLU A 99 -11.54 -6.75 -14.23
C GLU A 99 -10.34 -7.50 -13.62
N GLN A 100 -9.12 -7.08 -13.94
CA GLN A 100 -7.92 -7.62 -13.31
C GLN A 100 -7.75 -6.94 -11.96
N MET A 101 -7.49 -7.76 -10.95
CA MET A 101 -7.19 -7.31 -9.60
C MET A 101 -5.77 -7.70 -9.25
N PHE A 102 -5.01 -6.77 -8.68
CA PHE A 102 -3.70 -7.03 -8.11
C PHE A 102 -3.74 -6.75 -6.62
N ILE A 103 -3.08 -7.58 -5.84
CA ILE A 103 -3.03 -7.47 -4.39
C ILE A 103 -1.59 -7.49 -3.91
N SER A 104 -1.32 -6.79 -2.81
CA SER A 104 -0.05 -6.93 -2.07
C SER A 104 -0.22 -7.87 -0.87
N PRO A 105 0.86 -8.54 -0.45
CA PRO A 105 0.88 -9.23 0.82
C PRO A 105 0.66 -8.22 1.97
N PRO A 106 0.10 -8.67 3.11
CA PRO A 106 -0.01 -7.84 4.29
C PRO A 106 1.37 -7.43 4.79
N MET A 107 1.56 -6.13 5.03
CA MET A 107 2.77 -5.56 5.59
C MET A 107 2.48 -5.01 6.98
N GLU A 108 3.23 -5.49 7.97
CA GLU A 108 3.18 -4.93 9.31
C GLU A 108 3.86 -3.55 9.31
N MET A 109 3.07 -2.53 9.65
CA MET A 109 3.55 -1.17 9.80
C MET A 109 3.81 -0.91 11.28
N MET A 110 4.99 -0.43 11.62
CA MET A 110 5.23 0.12 12.95
C MET A 110 5.19 1.63 12.82
N PRO A 111 4.09 2.32 13.19
CA PRO A 111 4.09 3.76 13.23
C PRO A 111 5.07 4.19 14.34
N THR A 112 6.15 4.84 13.96
CA THR A 112 7.03 5.55 14.89
C THR A 112 6.38 6.90 15.16
N PHE A 113 5.76 7.02 16.33
CA PHE A 113 5.40 8.34 16.83
C PHE A 113 6.70 8.97 17.32
N ASP A 114 7.19 10.00 16.62
CA ASP A 114 8.20 10.88 17.19
C ASP A 114 7.50 11.66 18.32
N LEU A 115 7.50 11.08 19.52
CA LEU A 115 7.20 11.82 20.75
C LEU A 115 8.38 12.76 20.90
N GLY A 116 8.33 13.90 20.20
CA GLY A 116 9.43 14.84 20.09
C GLY A 116 10.13 14.92 21.44
N GLU A 117 11.41 14.55 21.48
CA GLU A 117 12.24 14.84 22.63
C GLU A 117 12.23 16.36 22.76
N GLU A 118 11.32 16.92 23.57
CA GLU A 118 11.65 18.09 24.36
C GLU A 118 12.78 17.64 25.27
N VAL A 119 14.00 17.65 24.73
CA VAL A 119 15.21 17.82 25.52
C VAL A 119 14.95 19.08 26.32
N GLY A 120 14.55 18.88 27.59
CA GLY A 120 14.34 19.95 28.53
C GLY A 120 15.58 20.82 28.56
N GLU A 121 15.48 22.01 27.97
CA GLU A 121 16.31 23.12 28.34
C GLU A 121 15.73 23.67 29.65
N GLU A 122 16.33 23.23 30.77
CA GLU A 122 16.71 24.02 31.97
C GLU A 122 16.89 23.15 33.23
#